data_AF-A0A5N5TC50-F1
#
_entry.id   AF-A0A5N5TC50-F1
#
_cell.length_a   1.000
_cell.length_b   1.000
_cell.length_c   1.000
_cell.angle_alpha   90.00
_cell.angle_beta   90.00
_cell.angle_gamma   90.00
#
_symmetry.space_group_name_H-M   'P 1'
#
loop_
_entity.id
_entity.type
_entity.pdbx_description
1 polymer ?
#
loop_
_entity_poly.entity_id
_entity_poly.type
_entity_poly.pdbx_seq_one_letter_code
_entity_poly.pdbx_strand_id
1 'polypeptide(L)'
;IFYFKAMGAMITWAVILLINGENKGHPPMAKFTKLPELFGVCVYSFMCHHSLPSLVTPISEKKSLFKLLAADYSLILIFYNLLALTGVFAFSHLNDLYTLNFQPDPCRSNKNITPLYCLQVFLLLFPVFTLSTNFPIIAITLRNNLKGLFLRETRRYSFFVSHCLFPLLAIIPPTVVGLVTSNVEFLVGVTGAYAGSIIQYVVPATLVYFARKITLQRIGMGVKNPFRSPLQHNIFLGVICLWAVVCQILVSLYLFKQDDGS
;
A
#
# COMPACT_ATOMS: atom_id res chain seq x y z
N ILE A 1 -7.87 -9.71 -13.67
CA ILE A 1 -8.14 -9.36 -15.09
C ILE A 1 -8.52 -7.89 -15.25
N PHE A 2 -9.56 -7.38 -14.56
CA PHE A 2 -9.99 -5.97 -14.70
C PHE A 2 -8.90 -4.94 -14.35
N TYR A 3 -8.11 -5.16 -13.30
CA TYR A 3 -6.98 -4.28 -12.92
C TYR A 3 -5.95 -4.10 -14.04
N PHE A 4 -5.44 -5.21 -14.59
CA PHE A 4 -4.46 -5.17 -15.68
C PHE A 4 -5.01 -4.49 -16.93
N LYS A 5 -6.31 -4.71 -17.25
CA LYS A 5 -6.96 -4.05 -18.39
C LYS A 5 -7.08 -2.53 -18.17
N ALA A 6 -7.48 -2.09 -16.99
CA ALA A 6 -7.58 -0.67 -16.66
C ALA A 6 -6.19 0.01 -16.70
N MET A 7 -5.17 -0.61 -16.09
CA MET A 7 -3.79 -0.10 -16.13
C MET A 7 -3.26 -0.01 -17.57
N GLY A 8 -3.46 -1.06 -18.37
CA GLY A 8 -3.06 -1.06 -19.78
C GLY A 8 -3.74 0.05 -20.59
N ALA A 9 -5.04 0.28 -20.37
CA ALA A 9 -5.78 1.36 -21.02
C ALA A 9 -5.22 2.75 -20.65
N MET A 10 -4.95 2.99 -19.36
CA MET A 10 -4.38 4.26 -18.91
C MET A 10 -2.96 4.50 -19.45
N ILE A 11 -2.10 3.48 -19.48
CA ILE A 11 -0.75 3.57 -20.05
C ILE A 11 -0.84 3.89 -21.54
N THR A 12 -1.66 3.13 -22.29
CA THR A 12 -1.82 3.33 -23.74
C THR A 12 -2.31 4.74 -24.05
N TRP A 13 -3.28 5.24 -23.29
CA TRP A 13 -3.78 6.60 -23.46
C TRP A 13 -2.71 7.65 -23.16
N ALA A 14 -2.00 7.54 -22.03
CA ALA A 14 -0.94 8.49 -21.69
C ALA A 14 0.18 8.51 -22.75
N VAL A 15 0.53 7.35 -23.31
CA VAL A 15 1.49 7.26 -24.41
C VAL A 15 0.98 7.94 -25.68
N ILE A 16 -0.30 7.80 -26.02
CA ILE A 16 -0.90 8.50 -27.17
C ILE A 16 -0.85 10.02 -26.98
N LEU A 17 -1.16 10.52 -25.78
CA LEU A 17 -1.06 11.96 -25.47
C LEU A 17 0.37 12.48 -25.65
N LEU A 18 1.36 11.70 -25.17
CA LEU A 18 2.78 12.02 -25.33
C LEU A 18 3.21 12.08 -26.80
N ILE A 19 2.79 11.11 -27.61
CA ILE A 19 3.11 11.05 -29.05
C ILE A 19 2.47 12.23 -29.79
N ASN A 20 1.22 12.58 -29.45
CA ASN A 20 0.49 13.66 -30.10
C ASN A 20 0.99 15.06 -29.66
N GLY A 21 1.88 15.14 -28.66
CA GLY A 21 2.41 16.40 -28.14
C GLY A 21 1.36 17.25 -27.42
N GLU A 22 0.20 16.68 -27.10
CA GLU A 22 -0.86 17.33 -26.34
C GLU A 22 -0.52 17.25 -24.85
N ASN A 23 -0.52 18.39 -24.15
CA ASN A 23 -0.19 18.53 -22.72
C ASN A 23 1.25 18.12 -22.35
N LYS A 24 2.23 18.98 -22.69
CA LYS A 24 3.62 18.80 -22.24
C LYS A 24 3.72 18.98 -20.71
N GLY A 25 3.71 17.88 -19.98
CA GLY A 25 4.10 17.85 -18.58
C GLY A 25 5.57 18.25 -18.45
N HIS A 26 5.84 19.35 -17.75
CA HIS A 26 7.20 19.78 -17.44
C HIS A 26 7.44 19.51 -15.96
N PRO A 27 8.08 18.38 -15.59
CA PRO A 27 8.30 18.07 -14.19
C PRO A 27 9.17 19.16 -13.54
N PRO A 28 8.74 19.74 -12.40
CA PRO A 28 9.62 20.60 -11.62
C PRO A 28 10.82 19.78 -11.12
N MET A 29 11.96 20.45 -10.89
CA MET A 29 13.14 19.79 -10.33
C MET A 29 12.82 19.07 -9.02
N ALA A 30 13.47 17.93 -8.79
CA ALA A 30 13.25 17.09 -7.62
C ALA A 30 13.35 17.88 -6.32
N LYS A 31 12.26 17.91 -5.55
CA LYS A 31 12.20 18.56 -4.24
C LYS A 31 12.52 17.54 -3.16
N PHE A 32 13.73 17.64 -2.58
CA PHE A 32 14.16 16.77 -1.46
C PHE A 32 13.22 16.86 -0.24
N THR A 33 12.48 17.95 -0.09
CA THR A 33 11.49 18.13 0.98
C THR A 33 10.38 17.07 0.95
N LYS A 34 9.99 16.56 -0.23
CA LYS A 34 8.93 15.55 -0.38
C LYS A 34 9.42 14.10 -0.30
N LEU A 35 10.72 13.87 -0.10
CA LEU A 35 11.26 12.51 0.01
C LEU A 35 10.65 11.68 1.14
N PRO A 36 10.39 12.22 2.35
CA PRO A 36 9.77 11.43 3.43
C PRO A 36 8.37 10.90 3.05
N GLU A 37 7.58 11.72 2.38
CA GLU A 37 6.26 11.33 1.86
C GLU A 37 6.37 10.22 0.81
N LEU A 38 7.33 10.34 -0.11
CA LEU A 38 7.65 9.29 -1.10
C LEU A 38 7.98 7.95 -0.41
N PHE A 39 8.77 7.95 0.66
CA PHE A 39 9.07 6.73 1.41
C PHE A 39 7.80 6.08 1.98
N GLY A 40 6.90 6.89 2.58
CA GLY A 40 5.62 6.41 3.09
C GLY A 40 4.78 5.75 2.00
N VAL A 41 4.64 6.42 0.86
CA VAL A 41 3.90 5.90 -0.31
C VAL A 41 4.54 4.62 -0.85
N CYS A 42 5.88 4.53 -0.93
CA CYS A 42 6.57 3.30 -1.36
C CYS A 42 6.33 2.13 -0.40
N VAL A 43 6.46 2.35 0.91
CA VAL A 43 6.21 1.32 1.94
C VAL A 43 4.76 0.83 1.84
N TYR A 44 3.81 1.75 1.71
CA TYR A 44 2.40 1.41 1.54
C TYR A 44 2.15 0.62 0.25
N SER A 45 2.74 1.04 -0.87
CA SER A 45 2.57 0.42 -2.19
C SER A 45 3.05 -1.03 -2.23
N PHE A 46 4.09 -1.37 -1.47
CA PHE A 46 4.62 -2.74 -1.35
C PHE A 46 4.06 -3.53 -0.17
N MET A 47 3.01 -3.02 0.49
CA MET A 47 2.39 -3.71 1.62
C MET A 47 1.47 -4.85 1.16
N CYS A 48 1.97 -6.08 1.24
CA CYS A 48 1.14 -7.28 1.16
C CYS A 48 1.34 -8.26 2.33
N HIS A 49 2.18 -7.89 3.30
CA HIS A 49 2.68 -8.75 4.38
C HIS A 49 1.60 -9.35 5.27
N HIS A 50 0.46 -8.68 5.44
CA HIS A 50 -0.68 -9.20 6.20
C HIS A 50 -1.37 -10.38 5.51
N SER A 51 -1.34 -10.43 4.18
CA SER A 51 -2.03 -11.44 3.37
C SER A 51 -1.08 -12.49 2.77
N LEU A 52 0.22 -12.18 2.67
CA LEU A 52 1.24 -13.10 2.17
C LEU A 52 1.26 -14.46 2.88
N PRO A 53 1.16 -14.57 4.22
CA PRO A 53 1.21 -15.87 4.88
C PRO A 53 0.10 -16.82 4.41
N SER A 54 -1.13 -16.33 4.30
CA SER A 54 -2.28 -17.13 3.86
C SER A 54 -2.18 -17.53 2.39
N LEU A 55 -1.55 -16.69 1.54
CA LEU A 55 -1.30 -16.99 0.14
C LEU A 55 -0.20 -18.04 -0.05
N VAL A 56 0.85 -17.96 0.76
CA VAL A 56 2.04 -18.82 0.65
C VAL A 56 1.84 -20.19 1.31
N THR A 57 1.04 -20.27 2.37
CA THR A 57 0.78 -21.52 3.12
C THR A 57 0.28 -22.68 2.24
N PRO A 58 -0.71 -22.50 1.33
CA PRO A 58 -1.23 -23.59 0.51
C PRO A 58 -0.31 -23.98 -0.66
N ILE A 59 0.81 -23.29 -0.90
CA ILE A 59 1.72 -23.62 -2.01
C ILE A 59 2.51 -24.89 -1.65
N SER A 60 2.24 -25.97 -2.39
CA SER A 60 2.86 -27.29 -2.18
C SER A 60 4.39 -27.29 -2.32
N GLU A 61 4.91 -26.58 -3.33
CA GLU A 61 6.36 -26.50 -3.59
C GLU A 61 6.96 -25.16 -3.16
N LYS A 62 7.81 -25.19 -2.13
CA LYS A 62 8.42 -23.97 -1.57
C LYS A 62 9.80 -23.62 -2.16
N LYS A 63 10.33 -24.45 -3.07
CA LYS A 63 11.69 -24.30 -3.63
C LYS A 63 11.84 -23.04 -4.49
N SER A 64 10.81 -22.69 -5.26
CA SER A 64 10.79 -21.53 -6.15
C SER A 64 10.08 -20.32 -5.55
N LEU A 65 9.61 -20.41 -4.30
CA LEU A 65 8.80 -19.37 -3.66
C LEU A 65 9.50 -18.00 -3.67
N PHE A 66 10.78 -17.96 -3.33
CA PHE A 66 11.56 -16.72 -3.33
C PHE A 66 11.66 -16.12 -4.73
N LYS A 67 11.86 -16.95 -5.77
CA LYS A 67 11.91 -16.50 -7.17
C LYS A 67 10.56 -15.96 -7.64
N LEU A 68 9.48 -16.65 -7.27
CA LEU A 68 8.11 -16.25 -7.59
C LEU A 68 7.78 -14.89 -6.95
N LEU A 69 8.05 -14.73 -5.66
CA LEU A 69 7.85 -13.46 -4.96
C LEU A 69 8.74 -12.35 -5.54
N ALA A 70 10.02 -12.63 -5.79
CA ALA A 70 10.91 -11.64 -6.39
C ALA A 70 10.44 -11.19 -7.78
N ALA A 71 9.94 -12.11 -8.61
CA ALA A 71 9.37 -11.78 -9.91
C ALA A 71 8.10 -10.93 -9.77
N ASP A 72 7.21 -11.25 -8.83
CA ASP A 72 5.98 -10.51 -8.57
C ASP A 72 6.27 -9.06 -8.10
N TYR A 73 7.14 -8.91 -7.10
CA TYR A 73 7.57 -7.59 -6.62
C TYR A 73 8.27 -6.76 -7.72
N SER A 74 9.10 -7.40 -8.55
CA SER A 74 9.75 -6.73 -9.68
C SER A 74 8.75 -6.28 -10.74
N LEU A 75 7.75 -7.11 -11.03
CA LEU A 75 6.67 -6.77 -11.96
C LEU A 75 5.85 -5.58 -11.45
N ILE A 76 5.47 -5.57 -10.17
CA ILE A 76 4.77 -4.46 -9.53
C ILE A 76 5.59 -3.18 -9.62
N LEU A 77 6.89 -3.25 -9.31
CA LEU A 77 7.80 -2.11 -9.41
C LEU A 77 7.86 -1.54 -10.83
N ILE A 78 7.94 -2.39 -11.85
CA ILE A 78 7.95 -1.96 -13.26
C ILE A 78 6.64 -1.25 -13.62
N PHE A 79 5.49 -1.80 -13.24
CA PHE A 79 4.19 -1.16 -13.50
C PHE A 79 4.04 0.18 -12.80
N TYR A 80 4.47 0.30 -11.54
CA TYR A 80 4.41 1.56 -10.82
C TYR A 80 5.32 2.63 -11.44
N ASN A 81 6.54 2.27 -11.83
CA ASN A 81 7.43 3.19 -12.54
C ASN A 81 6.85 3.60 -13.89
N LEU A 82 6.27 2.66 -14.64
CA LEU A 82 5.67 2.95 -15.94
C LEU A 82 4.51 3.95 -15.81
N LEU A 83 3.61 3.74 -14.85
CA LEU A 83 2.51 4.66 -14.57
C LEU A 83 2.99 6.04 -14.09
N ALA A 84 3.98 6.07 -13.20
CA ALA A 84 4.52 7.32 -12.69
C ALA A 84 5.19 8.13 -13.81
N LEU A 85 6.02 7.49 -14.63
CA LEU A 85 6.72 8.15 -15.73
C LEU A 85 5.75 8.63 -16.82
N THR A 86 4.81 7.78 -17.25
CA THR A 86 3.82 8.22 -18.26
C THR A 86 2.96 9.35 -17.74
N GLY A 87 2.55 9.32 -16.47
CA GLY A 87 1.78 10.38 -15.84
C GLY A 87 2.50 11.72 -15.79
N VAL A 88 3.73 11.73 -15.27
CA VAL A 88 4.52 12.96 -15.06
C VAL A 88 4.80 13.70 -16.37
N PHE A 89 4.99 12.97 -17.48
CA PHE A 89 5.24 13.61 -18.77
C PHE A 89 3.96 13.90 -19.56
N ALA A 90 2.88 13.12 -19.38
CA ALA A 90 1.65 13.27 -20.16
C ALA A 90 0.71 14.36 -19.63
N PHE A 91 0.83 14.75 -18.35
CA PHE A 91 -0.09 15.70 -17.71
C PHE A 91 0.67 16.89 -17.11
N SER A 92 0.12 18.09 -17.28
CA SER A 92 0.67 19.33 -16.70
C SER A 92 0.32 19.50 -15.22
N HIS A 93 -0.87 19.05 -14.81
CA HIS A 93 -1.32 19.01 -13.43
C HIS A 93 -1.68 17.57 -13.06
N LEU A 94 -1.11 17.08 -11.96
CA LEU A 94 -1.35 15.73 -11.45
C LEU A 94 -2.31 15.80 -10.26
N ASN A 95 -3.35 14.99 -10.31
CA ASN A 95 -4.22 14.69 -9.18
C ASN A 95 -3.66 13.50 -8.38
N ASP A 96 -3.95 13.44 -7.08
CA ASP A 96 -3.51 12.38 -6.14
C ASP A 96 -3.82 10.96 -6.65
N LEU A 97 -4.98 10.79 -7.29
CA LEU A 97 -5.37 9.54 -7.92
C LEU A 97 -5.10 9.60 -9.42
N TYR A 98 -4.27 8.66 -9.90
CA TYR A 98 -3.86 8.62 -11.30
C TYR A 98 -5.04 8.57 -12.28
N THR A 99 -6.12 7.87 -11.93
CA THR A 99 -7.34 7.74 -12.74
C THR A 99 -8.08 9.06 -12.95
N LEU A 100 -7.97 10.01 -12.02
CA LEU A 100 -8.62 11.33 -12.13
C LEU A 100 -8.03 12.18 -13.26
N ASN A 101 -6.76 11.91 -13.64
CA ASN A 101 -6.11 12.65 -14.72
C ASN A 101 -6.71 12.35 -16.11
N PHE A 102 -7.52 11.30 -16.24
CA PHE A 102 -8.22 10.92 -17.48
C PHE A 102 -9.68 11.37 -17.51
N GLN A 103 -10.09 12.28 -16.61
CA GLN A 103 -11.45 12.77 -16.56
C GLN A 103 -11.87 13.48 -17.86
N PRO A 104 -13.13 13.35 -18.30
CA PRO A 104 -13.63 14.09 -19.45
C PRO A 104 -13.71 15.58 -19.14
N ASP A 105 -13.05 16.41 -19.96
CA ASP A 105 -13.15 17.87 -19.84
C ASP A 105 -14.59 18.33 -20.15
N PRO A 106 -15.33 18.89 -19.16
CA PRO A 106 -16.73 19.28 -19.34
C PRO A 106 -16.91 20.43 -20.35
N CYS A 107 -15.85 21.19 -20.63
CA CYS A 107 -15.87 22.33 -21.57
C CYS A 107 -15.40 21.98 -22.98
N ARG A 108 -14.62 20.90 -23.17
CA ARG A 108 -14.00 20.53 -24.45
C ARG A 108 -14.64 19.29 -25.08
N SER A 109 -15.25 18.42 -24.27
CA SER A 109 -15.90 17.22 -24.77
C SER A 109 -17.29 17.52 -25.28
N ASN A 110 -17.50 17.32 -26.58
CA ASN A 110 -18.84 17.29 -27.17
C ASN A 110 -19.65 16.21 -26.42
N LYS A 111 -20.86 16.53 -25.92
CA LYS A 111 -21.69 15.67 -25.04
C LYS A 111 -22.23 14.40 -25.72
N ASN A 112 -21.62 13.96 -26.81
CA ASN A 112 -22.00 12.76 -27.52
C ASN A 112 -21.40 11.54 -26.81
N ILE A 113 -22.22 10.50 -26.63
CA ILE A 113 -21.79 9.23 -26.04
C ILE A 113 -20.87 8.53 -27.06
N THR A 114 -19.58 8.80 -26.95
CA THR A 114 -18.54 8.12 -27.73
C THR A 114 -17.97 6.95 -26.91
N PRO A 115 -17.43 5.90 -27.55
CA PRO A 115 -16.74 4.82 -26.83
C PRO A 115 -15.58 5.36 -25.98
N LEU A 116 -14.97 6.48 -26.38
CA LEU A 116 -13.93 7.18 -25.63
C LEU A 116 -14.47 7.78 -24.33
N TYR A 117 -15.64 8.43 -24.37
CA TYR A 117 -16.31 8.96 -23.17
C TYR A 117 -16.69 7.83 -22.20
N CYS A 118 -17.21 6.70 -22.71
CA CYS A 118 -17.50 5.53 -21.89
C CYS A 118 -16.25 4.97 -21.21
N LEU A 119 -15.11 4.95 -21.91
CA LEU A 119 -13.83 4.51 -21.34
C LEU A 119 -13.34 5.46 -20.24
N GLN A 120 -13.47 6.78 -20.40
CA GLN A 120 -13.10 7.76 -19.38
C GLN A 120 -13.94 7.61 -18.11
N VAL A 121 -15.26 7.48 -18.25
CA VAL A 121 -16.17 7.26 -17.12
C VAL A 121 -15.84 5.92 -16.43
N PHE A 122 -15.53 4.86 -17.20
CA PHE A 122 -15.10 3.59 -16.64
C PHE A 122 -13.80 3.72 -15.84
N LEU A 123 -12.78 4.40 -16.37
CA LEU A 123 -11.50 4.63 -15.69
C LEU A 123 -11.68 5.47 -14.41
N LEU A 124 -12.58 6.45 -14.45
CA LEU A 124 -12.92 7.29 -13.29
C LEU A 124 -13.61 6.49 -12.17
N LEU A 125 -14.52 5.60 -12.53
CA LEU A 125 -15.26 4.76 -11.56
C LEU A 125 -14.47 3.53 -11.11
N PHE A 126 -13.36 3.21 -11.78
CA PHE A 126 -12.58 2.01 -11.48
C PHE A 126 -12.09 1.96 -10.01
N PRO A 127 -11.51 3.02 -9.43
CA PRO A 127 -11.19 3.04 -8.00
C PRO A 127 -12.42 2.86 -7.11
N VAL A 128 -13.57 3.43 -7.49
CA VAL A 128 -14.81 3.33 -6.70
C VAL A 128 -15.27 1.88 -6.61
N PHE A 129 -15.30 1.16 -7.73
CA PHE A 129 -15.71 -0.25 -7.74
C PHE A 129 -14.75 -1.14 -6.95
N THR A 130 -13.44 -0.89 -7.08
CA THR A 130 -12.42 -1.68 -6.40
C THR A 130 -12.42 -1.42 -4.89
N LEU A 131 -12.53 -0.16 -4.47
CA LEU A 131 -12.64 0.21 -3.05
C LEU A 131 -13.96 -0.29 -2.44
N SER A 132 -15.08 -0.18 -3.15
CA SER A 132 -16.38 -0.65 -2.67
C SER A 132 -16.41 -2.16 -2.43
N THR A 133 -15.65 -2.94 -3.22
CA THR A 133 -15.56 -4.40 -3.04
C THR A 133 -14.62 -4.77 -1.91
N ASN A 134 -13.49 -4.04 -1.78
CA ASN A 134 -12.46 -4.35 -0.79
C ASN A 134 -12.82 -3.85 0.62
N PHE A 135 -13.52 -2.72 0.73
CA PHE A 135 -13.84 -2.09 2.00
C PHE A 135 -14.63 -3.01 2.95
N PRO A 136 -15.72 -3.68 2.54
CA PRO A 136 -16.44 -4.62 3.40
C PRO A 136 -15.58 -5.80 3.85
N ILE A 137 -14.73 -6.33 2.97
CA ILE A 137 -13.85 -7.47 3.28
C ILE A 137 -12.86 -7.07 4.38
N ILE A 138 -12.19 -5.93 4.21
CA ILE A 138 -11.23 -5.41 5.20
C ILE A 138 -11.92 -5.10 6.52
N ALA A 139 -13.13 -4.51 6.49
CA ALA A 139 -13.91 -4.22 7.69
C ALA A 139 -14.28 -5.49 8.47
N ILE A 140 -14.68 -6.57 7.77
CA ILE A 140 -14.97 -7.87 8.40
C ILE A 140 -13.70 -8.47 9.03
N THR A 141 -12.56 -8.41 8.32
CA THR A 141 -11.28 -8.89 8.86
C THR A 141 -10.87 -8.12 10.10
N LEU A 142 -10.95 -6.78 10.08
CA LEU A 142 -10.64 -5.95 11.24
C LEU A 142 -11.58 -6.24 12.42
N ARG A 143 -12.89 -6.37 12.16
CA ARG A 143 -13.87 -6.77 13.18
C ARG A 143 -13.49 -8.10 13.83
N ASN A 144 -13.10 -9.10 13.04
CA ASN A 144 -12.73 -10.42 13.56
C ASN A 144 -11.43 -10.35 14.38
N ASN A 145 -10.43 -9.59 13.92
CA ASN A 145 -9.19 -9.37 14.65
C ASN A 145 -9.42 -8.65 15.99
N LEU A 146 -10.25 -7.61 16.02
CA LEU A 146 -10.61 -6.91 17.25
C LEU A 146 -11.36 -7.83 18.23
N LYS A 147 -12.29 -8.66 17.72
CA LYS A 147 -12.96 -9.67 18.54
C LYS A 147 -11.97 -10.65 19.15
N GLY A 148 -11.03 -11.18 18.36
CA GLY A 148 -10.00 -12.10 18.87
C GLY A 148 -9.06 -11.45 19.90
N LEU A 149 -8.80 -10.14 19.77
CA LEU A 149 -7.95 -9.41 20.71
C LEU A 149 -8.65 -9.13 22.04
N PHE A 150 -9.93 -8.75 22.02
CA PHE A 150 -10.65 -8.26 23.20
C PHE A 150 -11.60 -9.28 23.84
N LEU A 151 -12.13 -10.23 23.07
CA LEU A 151 -13.03 -11.25 23.60
C LEU A 151 -12.27 -12.53 23.92
N ARG A 152 -12.35 -12.95 25.19
CA ARG A 152 -11.95 -14.30 25.61
C ARG A 152 -13.11 -15.27 25.46
N GLU A 153 -12.86 -16.44 24.84
CA GLU A 153 -13.86 -17.49 24.61
C GLU A 153 -14.56 -17.99 25.89
N THR A 154 -13.94 -17.81 27.05
CA THR A 154 -14.45 -18.28 28.35
C THR A 154 -15.49 -17.37 28.99
N ARG A 155 -15.79 -16.18 28.43
CA ARG A 155 -16.81 -15.26 28.98
C ARG A 155 -17.98 -15.05 28.02
N ARG A 156 -19.19 -14.99 28.58
CA ARG A 156 -20.39 -14.53 27.85
C ARG A 156 -20.40 -13.01 27.80
N TYR A 157 -20.48 -12.44 26.61
CA TYR A 157 -20.58 -11.00 26.38
C TYR A 157 -22.00 -10.62 25.98
N SER A 158 -22.39 -9.38 26.27
CA SER A 158 -23.67 -8.82 25.81
C SER A 158 -23.76 -8.84 24.28
N PHE A 159 -24.98 -8.98 23.76
CA PHE A 159 -25.27 -8.96 22.33
C PHE A 159 -24.70 -7.69 21.67
N PHE A 160 -24.82 -6.54 22.32
CA PHE A 160 -24.29 -5.26 21.81
C PHE A 160 -22.77 -5.30 21.61
N VAL A 161 -22.03 -5.83 22.58
CA VAL A 161 -20.56 -5.93 22.50
C VAL A 161 -20.16 -6.89 21.38
N SER A 162 -20.82 -8.04 21.28
CA SER A 162 -20.46 -9.04 20.28
C SER A 162 -20.90 -8.66 18.85
N HIS A 163 -22.05 -8.01 18.67
CA HIS A 163 -22.65 -7.79 17.35
C HIS A 163 -22.62 -6.34 16.86
N CYS A 164 -22.56 -5.33 17.72
CA CYS A 164 -22.61 -3.92 17.32
C CYS A 164 -21.27 -3.20 17.51
N LEU A 165 -20.61 -3.36 18.65
CA LEU A 165 -19.40 -2.59 18.99
C LEU A 165 -18.26 -2.80 17.98
N PHE A 166 -17.88 -4.06 17.70
CA PHE A 166 -16.73 -4.33 16.82
C PHE A 166 -16.94 -3.94 15.35
N PRO A 167 -18.11 -4.17 14.71
CA PRO A 167 -18.38 -3.59 13.39
C PRO A 167 -18.34 -2.07 13.38
N LEU A 168 -18.91 -1.40 14.39
CA LEU A 168 -18.90 0.06 14.47
C LEU A 168 -17.47 0.59 14.61
N LEU A 169 -16.64 -0.04 15.45
CA LEU A 169 -15.22 0.28 15.56
C LEU A 169 -14.43 0.06 14.25
N ALA A 170 -14.87 -0.86 13.38
CA ALA A 170 -14.24 -1.09 12.10
C ALA A 170 -14.65 -0.07 11.02
N ILE A 171 -15.85 0.50 11.10
CA ILE A 171 -16.44 1.36 10.05
C ILE A 171 -16.38 2.85 10.41
N ILE A 172 -16.61 3.21 11.68
CA ILE A 172 -16.68 4.61 12.11
C ILE A 172 -15.34 5.33 11.89
N PRO A 173 -14.18 4.80 12.32
CA PRO A 173 -12.91 5.50 12.15
C PRO A 173 -12.58 5.85 10.68
N PRO A 174 -12.64 4.93 9.70
CA PRO A 174 -12.36 5.29 8.31
C PRO A 174 -13.41 6.25 7.73
N THR A 175 -14.67 6.17 8.16
CA THR A 175 -15.72 7.12 7.75
C THR A 175 -15.42 8.53 8.25
N VAL A 176 -15.05 8.67 9.53
CA VAL A 176 -14.69 9.97 10.11
C VAL A 176 -13.45 10.55 9.42
N VAL A 177 -12.42 9.74 9.19
CA VAL A 177 -11.22 10.17 8.46
C VAL A 177 -11.58 10.66 7.06
N GLY A 178 -12.44 9.93 6.32
CA GLY A 178 -12.88 10.35 4.99
C GLY A 178 -13.75 11.61 4.97
N LEU A 179 -14.43 11.94 6.07
CA LEU A 179 -15.18 13.20 6.21
C LEU A 179 -14.29 14.40 6.59
N VAL A 180 -13.18 14.15 7.29
CA VAL A 180 -12.27 15.20 7.78
C VAL A 180 -11.17 15.53 6.79
N THR A 181 -10.66 14.55 6.03
CA THR A 181 -9.57 14.77 5.07
C THR A 181 -9.87 14.16 3.70
N SER A 182 -9.57 14.93 2.66
CA SER A 182 -9.67 14.50 1.26
C SER A 182 -8.30 14.31 0.61
N ASN A 183 -7.20 14.57 1.32
CA ASN A 183 -5.85 14.43 0.81
C ASN A 183 -5.40 12.96 0.96
N VAL A 184 -5.44 12.22 -0.15
CA VAL A 184 -5.09 10.80 -0.19
C VAL A 184 -3.57 10.61 -0.14
N GLU A 185 -2.81 11.51 -0.75
CA GLU A 185 -1.33 11.52 -0.72
C GLU A 185 -0.83 11.50 0.73
N PHE A 186 -1.34 12.45 1.53
CA PHE A 186 -1.02 12.60 2.94
C PHE A 186 -1.40 11.36 3.77
N LEU A 187 -2.64 10.87 3.62
CA LEU A 187 -3.12 9.69 4.35
C LEU A 187 -2.24 8.46 4.07
N VAL A 188 -1.92 8.22 2.80
CA VAL A 188 -1.08 7.08 2.38
C VAL A 188 0.36 7.26 2.89
N GLY A 189 0.90 8.48 2.83
CA GLY A 189 2.22 8.81 3.35
C GLY A 189 2.35 8.48 4.84
N VAL A 190 1.42 8.98 5.66
CA VAL A 190 1.41 8.74 7.12
C VAL A 190 1.18 7.26 7.43
N THR A 191 0.16 6.64 6.86
CA THR A 191 -0.16 5.23 7.15
C THR A 191 0.97 4.29 6.73
N GLY A 192 1.59 4.52 5.57
CA GLY A 192 2.78 3.79 5.12
C GLY A 192 3.98 4.00 6.04
N ALA A 193 4.26 5.25 6.41
CA ALA A 193 5.41 5.58 7.25
C ALA A 193 5.33 4.97 8.67
N TYR A 194 4.16 5.05 9.32
CA TYR A 194 4.02 4.57 10.70
C TYR A 194 3.58 3.10 10.75
N ALA A 195 2.37 2.79 10.29
CA ALA A 195 1.85 1.43 10.37
C ALA A 195 2.61 0.48 9.45
N GLY A 196 2.97 0.96 8.25
CA GLY A 196 3.69 0.14 7.28
C GLY A 196 5.12 -0.20 7.69
N SER A 197 5.88 0.75 8.23
CA SER A 197 7.23 0.46 8.73
C SER A 197 7.20 -0.56 9.89
N ILE A 198 6.20 -0.50 10.77
CA ILE A 198 6.06 -1.47 11.87
C ILE A 198 5.79 -2.87 11.31
N ILE A 199 4.81 -3.01 10.41
CA ILE A 199 4.39 -4.30 9.87
C ILE A 199 5.46 -4.92 8.95
N GLN A 200 6.13 -4.11 8.13
CA GLN A 200 7.12 -4.61 7.17
C GLN A 200 8.52 -4.78 7.76
N TYR A 201 8.93 -3.94 8.72
CA TYR A 201 10.31 -3.94 9.21
C TYR A 201 10.41 -4.47 10.64
N VAL A 202 9.68 -3.85 11.58
CA VAL A 202 9.84 -4.15 13.02
C VAL A 202 9.31 -5.54 13.39
N VAL A 203 8.11 -5.90 12.93
CA VAL A 203 7.49 -7.21 13.23
C VAL A 203 8.33 -8.37 12.67
N PRO A 204 8.73 -8.39 11.39
CA PRO A 204 9.58 -9.46 10.87
C PRO A 204 10.95 -9.53 11.55
N ALA A 205 11.57 -8.37 11.85
CA ALA A 205 12.87 -8.34 12.52
C ALA A 205 12.80 -8.96 13.93
N THR A 206 11.77 -8.62 14.71
CA THR A 206 11.55 -9.19 16.05
C THR A 206 11.21 -10.67 15.99
N LEU A 207 10.35 -11.10 15.05
CA LEU A 207 10.03 -12.52 14.85
C LEU A 207 11.28 -13.33 14.50
N VAL A 208 12.15 -12.83 13.62
CA VAL A 208 13.41 -13.50 13.25
C VAL A 208 14.36 -13.57 14.45
N TYR A 209 14.44 -12.50 15.25
CA TYR A 209 15.27 -12.48 16.47
C TYR A 209 14.83 -13.56 17.46
N PHE A 210 13.54 -13.62 17.80
CA PHE A 210 13.00 -14.62 18.72
C PHE A 210 13.09 -16.03 18.14
N ALA A 211 12.80 -16.22 16.85
CA ALA A 211 12.93 -17.50 16.18
C ALA A 211 14.37 -18.03 16.29
N ARG A 212 15.40 -17.22 16.02
CA ARG A 212 16.80 -17.62 16.18
C ARG A 212 17.13 -18.08 17.60
N LYS A 213 16.66 -17.35 18.62
CA LYS A 213 16.87 -17.70 20.03
C LYS A 213 16.20 -19.03 20.39
N ILE A 214 14.96 -19.22 19.97
CA ILE A 214 14.20 -20.46 20.23
C ILE A 214 14.81 -21.65 19.48
N THR A 215 15.22 -21.47 18.22
CA THR A 215 15.88 -22.52 17.43
C THR A 215 17.19 -22.97 18.07
N LEU A 216 18.02 -22.03 18.55
CA LEU A 216 19.27 -22.37 19.25
C LEU A 216 18.99 -23.16 20.55
N GLN A 217 17.94 -22.79 21.29
CA GLN A 217 17.55 -23.47 22.52
C GLN A 217 17.00 -24.89 22.28
N ARG A 218 16.28 -25.11 21.17
CA ARG A 218 15.60 -26.40 20.91
C ARG A 218 16.44 -27.41 20.13
N ILE A 219 17.30 -26.97 19.20
CA ILE A 219 18.03 -27.88 18.30
C ILE A 219 19.47 -28.16 18.81
N GLY A 220 19.96 -27.39 19.79
CA GLY A 220 21.29 -27.55 20.37
C GLY A 220 22.41 -26.89 19.55
N MET A 221 23.54 -26.59 20.20
CA MET A 221 24.70 -25.97 19.54
C MET A 221 25.39 -27.01 18.62
N GLY A 222 25.32 -26.79 17.30
CA GLY A 222 26.06 -27.59 16.31
C GLY A 222 25.23 -28.13 15.14
N VAL A 223 23.89 -28.11 15.22
CA VAL A 223 23.03 -28.55 14.12
C VAL A 223 22.85 -27.42 13.09
N LYS A 224 23.26 -27.67 11.84
CA LYS A 224 23.07 -26.71 10.74
C LYS A 224 21.60 -26.69 10.33
N ASN A 225 20.92 -25.56 10.56
CA ASN A 225 19.56 -25.34 10.07
C ASN A 225 19.56 -25.23 8.53
N PRO A 226 18.89 -26.13 7.79
CA PRO A 226 18.82 -26.08 6.33
C PRO A 226 17.96 -24.91 5.80
N PHE A 227 17.13 -24.30 6.63
CA PHE A 227 16.27 -23.14 6.30
C PHE A 227 16.85 -21.81 6.78
N ARG A 228 18.18 -21.74 6.97
CA ARG A 228 18.84 -20.54 7.48
C ARG A 228 18.82 -19.43 6.41
N SER A 229 18.43 -18.22 6.80
CA SER A 229 18.49 -17.07 5.89
C SER A 229 19.95 -16.66 5.60
N PRO A 230 20.21 -16.02 4.44
CA PRO A 230 21.56 -15.54 4.10
C PRO A 230 22.04 -14.42 5.06
N LEU A 231 21.13 -13.67 5.67
CA LEU A 231 21.43 -12.57 6.60
C LEU A 231 21.57 -13.08 8.04
N GLN A 232 22.67 -13.76 8.36
CA GLN A 232 22.80 -14.51 9.62
C GLN A 232 23.09 -13.64 10.86
N HIS A 233 23.71 -12.47 10.68
CA HIS A 233 24.10 -11.61 11.80
C HIS A 233 22.88 -10.87 12.38
N ASN A 234 22.87 -10.65 13.69
CA ASN A 234 21.84 -9.85 14.36
C ASN A 234 21.97 -8.35 14.07
N ILE A 235 23.14 -7.92 13.57
CA ILE A 235 23.39 -6.54 13.11
C ILE A 235 22.36 -6.15 12.04
N PHE A 236 22.05 -7.04 11.09
CA PHE A 236 21.05 -6.76 10.06
C PHE A 236 19.66 -6.47 10.63
N LEU A 237 19.28 -7.13 11.73
CA LEU A 237 18.01 -6.87 12.40
C LEU A 237 18.01 -5.48 13.04
N GLY A 238 19.12 -5.11 13.68
CA GLY A 238 19.33 -3.77 14.23
C GLY A 238 19.29 -2.68 13.17
N VAL A 239 19.93 -2.91 12.01
CA VAL A 239 19.92 -1.98 10.87
C VAL A 239 18.50 -1.79 10.32
N ILE A 240 17.71 -2.86 10.19
CA ILE A 240 16.32 -2.78 9.72
C ILE A 240 15.45 -1.96 10.69
N CYS A 241 15.59 -2.20 12.00
CA CYS A 241 14.88 -1.43 13.01
C CYS A 241 15.32 0.04 13.04
N LEU A 242 16.63 0.30 12.93
CA LEU A 242 17.16 1.66 12.85
C LEU A 242 16.61 2.39 11.61
N TRP A 243 16.59 1.72 10.46
CA TRP A 243 16.01 2.25 9.23
C TRP A 243 14.53 2.61 9.40
N ALA A 244 13.74 1.75 10.04
CA ALA A 244 12.34 2.05 10.34
C ALA A 244 12.17 3.31 11.20
N VAL A 245 13.01 3.48 12.23
CA VAL A 245 13.02 4.69 13.08
C VAL A 245 13.41 5.93 12.29
N VAL A 246 14.44 5.84 11.44
CA VAL A 246 14.85 6.96 10.57
C VAL A 246 13.70 7.38 9.66
N CYS A 247 13.00 6.43 9.02
CA CYS A 247 11.84 6.72 8.18
C CYS A 247 10.72 7.42 8.95
N GLN A 248 10.42 6.97 10.17
CA GLN A 248 9.40 7.60 11.02
C GLN A 248 9.78 9.03 11.42
N ILE A 249 11.05 9.27 11.79
CA ILE A 249 11.55 10.61 12.14
C ILE A 249 11.46 11.54 10.93
N LEU A 250 11.89 11.08 9.74
CA LEU A 250 11.85 11.90 8.53
C LEU A 250 10.42 12.33 8.18
N VAL A 251 9.45 11.42 8.31
CA VAL A 251 8.04 11.74 8.04
C VAL A 251 7.48 12.64 9.13
N SER A 252 7.83 12.42 10.40
CA SER A 252 7.45 13.32 11.50
C SER A 252 7.92 14.75 11.25
N LEU A 253 9.19 14.92 10.87
CA LEU A 253 9.78 16.23 10.57
C LEU A 253 9.12 16.91 9.36
N TYR A 254 8.73 16.13 8.35
CA TYR A 254 7.98 16.64 7.21
C TYR A 254 6.63 17.21 7.64
N LEU A 255 5.93 16.52 8.54
CA LEU A 255 4.63 16.95 9.06
C LEU A 255 4.72 18.26 9.85
N PHE A 256 5.66 18.34 10.79
CA PHE A 256 5.87 19.56 11.57
C PHE A 256 6.20 20.76 10.68
N LYS A 257 7.04 20.55 9.65
CA LYS A 257 7.41 21.63 8.73
C LYS A 257 6.25 22.10 7.84
N GLN A 258 5.27 21.23 7.59
CA GLN A 258 4.10 21.57 6.80
C GLN A 258 3.09 22.40 7.61
N ASP A 259 2.97 22.15 8.92
CA ASP A 259 2.14 22.93 9.84
C ASP A 259 2.71 24.34 10.10
N ASP A 260 4.03 24.52 10.10
CA ASP A 260 4.69 25.84 10.27
C ASP A 260 4.60 26.74 9.01
N GLY A 261 4.12 26.19 7.87
CA GLY A 261 4.09 26.86 6.57
C GLY A 261 2.70 27.26 6.06
N SER A 262 1.65 27.03 6.85
CA SER A 262 0.26 27.48 6.60
C SER A 262 -0.10 28.70 7.42
#